data_AF-A0A7X7WXF0-F1
#
_entry.id   AF-A0A7X7WXF0-F1
#
_cell.length_a   1.000
_cell.length_b   1.000
_cell.length_c   1.000
_cell.angle_alpha   90.00
_cell.angle_beta   90.00
_cell.angle_gamma   90.00
#
_symmetry.space_group_name_H-M   'P 1'
#
loop_
_entity.id
_entity.type
_entity.pdbx_description
1 polymer ?
#
loop_
_entity_poly.entity_id
_entity_poly.type
_entity_poly.pdbx_seq_one_letter_code
_entity_poly.pdbx_strand_id
1 'polypeptide(L)'
;MALLTISSKRKQIINLPHYLLIDGQLLGLMKGKPVNIQLPAGNYEITVRSAYKFIESTVAVRIGDEESKKVVFSDREKFWNWLFNLDLVLWLIKRFITIPAPWGGIYEIVSNGFFAIWLLRIWIIRKRYFKLEMV
;
A
#
# COMPACT_ATOMS: atom_id res chain seq x y z
N MET A 1 -28.53 -0.95 12.14
CA MET A 1 -27.24 -0.34 11.71
C MET A 1 -26.31 -1.46 11.29
N ALA A 2 -25.61 -1.28 10.17
CA ALA A 2 -24.72 -2.30 9.61
C ALA A 2 -23.27 -2.06 10.05
N LEU A 3 -22.50 -3.14 10.24
CA LEU A 3 -21.11 -3.07 10.70
C LEU A 3 -20.14 -3.29 9.54
N LEU A 4 -19.35 -2.27 9.22
CA LEU A 4 -18.24 -2.36 8.29
C LEU A 4 -16.93 -2.55 9.05
N THR A 5 -16.26 -3.69 8.83
CA THR A 5 -14.94 -3.97 9.42
C THR A 5 -13.86 -3.81 8.36
N ILE A 6 -12.91 -2.91 8.56
CA ILE A 6 -11.76 -2.71 7.67
C ILE A 6 -10.50 -3.28 8.32
N SER A 7 -9.78 -4.16 7.62
CA SER A 7 -8.61 -4.85 8.19
C SER A 7 -7.55 -5.22 7.15
N SER A 8 -6.30 -5.45 7.59
CA SER A 8 -5.26 -5.97 6.69
C SER A 8 -5.45 -7.47 6.44
N LYS A 9 -5.22 -7.94 5.20
CA LYS A 9 -5.37 -9.37 4.82
C LYS A 9 -4.45 -10.31 5.58
N ARG A 10 -3.25 -9.82 5.90
CA ARG A 10 -2.27 -10.55 6.70
C ARG A 10 -1.79 -9.67 7.83
N LYS A 11 -1.34 -10.30 8.92
CA LYS A 11 -0.63 -9.62 10.00
C LYS A 11 0.56 -8.89 9.38
N GLN A 12 0.55 -7.56 9.45
CA GLN A 12 1.63 -6.76 8.91
C GLN A 12 2.81 -6.86 9.88
N ILE A 13 3.99 -7.16 9.35
CA ILE A 13 5.24 -7.17 10.14
C ILE A 13 5.56 -5.73 10.58
N ILE A 14 5.22 -4.75 9.74
CA ILE A 14 5.37 -3.32 10.00
C ILE A 14 3.99 -2.69 9.97
N ASN A 15 3.50 -2.24 11.13
CA ASN A 15 2.19 -1.58 11.27
C ASN A 15 2.28 -0.12 10.83
N LEU A 16 2.32 0.10 9.52
CA LEU A 16 2.26 1.45 8.96
C LEU A 16 0.85 2.02 9.13
N PRO A 17 0.72 3.30 9.53
CA PRO A 17 -0.56 3.98 9.64
C PRO A 17 -1.16 4.26 8.24
N HIS A 18 -2.48 4.08 8.14
CA HIS A 18 -3.26 4.35 6.93
C HIS A 18 -4.44 5.24 7.27
N TYR A 19 -4.70 6.25 6.44
CA TYR A 19 -5.92 7.03 6.50
C TYR A 19 -7.09 6.24 5.91
N LEU A 20 -8.23 6.30 6.60
CA LEU A 20 -9.50 5.76 6.13
C LEU A 20 -10.40 6.92 5.73
N LEU A 21 -10.88 6.89 4.50
CA LEU A 21 -11.86 7.84 4.01
C LEU A 21 -13.11 7.12 3.53
N ILE A 22 -14.27 7.72 3.75
CA ILE A 22 -15.56 7.29 3.21
C ILE A 22 -16.11 8.44 2.37
N ASP A 23 -16.43 8.17 1.11
CA ASP A 23 -16.94 9.18 0.15
C ASP A 23 -16.05 10.44 0.10
N GLY A 24 -14.73 10.23 0.20
CA GLY A 24 -13.72 11.30 0.22
C GLY A 24 -13.56 12.03 1.56
N GLN A 25 -14.41 11.79 2.56
CA GLN A 25 -14.28 12.36 3.90
C GLN A 25 -13.34 11.54 4.77
N LEU A 26 -12.37 12.21 5.41
CA LEU A 26 -11.44 11.57 6.33
C LEU A 26 -12.15 11.15 7.62
N LEU A 27 -12.18 9.85 7.88
CA LEU A 27 -12.79 9.30 9.10
C LEU A 27 -11.77 9.13 10.23
N GLY A 28 -10.52 8.81 9.88
CA GLY A 28 -9.46 8.64 10.86
C GLY A 28 -8.24 7.89 10.34
N LEU A 29 -7.38 7.49 11.28
CA LEU A 29 -6.12 6.80 11.00
C LEU A 29 -6.12 5.42 11.66
N MET A 30 -5.95 4.39 10.83
CA MET A 30 -5.87 2.99 11.21
C MET A 30 -4.41 2.57 11.39
N LYS A 31 -4.09 1.91 12.52
CA LYS A 31 -2.76 1.36 12.79
C LYS A 31 -2.85 -0.02 13.41
N GLY A 32 -2.52 -1.06 12.63
CA GLY A 32 -2.32 -2.44 13.08
C GLY A 32 -3.57 -3.22 13.54
N LYS A 33 -4.63 -2.56 14.00
CA LYS A 33 -5.89 -3.19 14.42
C LYS A 33 -7.02 -2.98 13.38
N PRO A 34 -8.00 -3.90 13.30
CA PRO A 34 -9.21 -3.68 12.52
C PRO A 34 -9.96 -2.43 13.01
N VAL A 35 -10.57 -1.71 12.07
CA VAL A 35 -11.46 -0.58 12.37
C VAL A 35 -12.89 -1.00 12.06
N ASN A 36 -13.78 -0.80 13.04
CA ASN A 36 -15.19 -1.10 12.94
C ASN A 36 -15.96 0.21 12.81
N ILE A 37 -16.77 0.34 11.76
CA ILE A 37 -17.53 1.55 11.44
C ILE A 37 -19.00 1.15 11.34
N GLN A 38 -19.87 1.84 12.06
CA GLN A 38 -21.31 1.66 11.93
C GLN A 38 -21.83 2.62 10.86
N LEU A 39 -22.46 2.07 9.83
CA LEU A 39 -22.99 2.84 8.70
C LEU A 39 -24.46 2.47 8.48
N PRO A 40 -25.31 3.41 8.04
CA PRO A 40 -26.63 3.07 7.54
C PRO A 40 -26.54 2.31 6.21
N ALA A 41 -27.65 1.73 5.77
CA ALA A 41 -27.69 1.07 4.47
C ALA A 41 -27.48 2.09 3.35
N GLY A 42 -26.64 1.74 2.37
CA GLY A 42 -26.22 2.67 1.32
C GLY A 42 -25.06 2.16 0.49
N ASN A 43 -24.67 2.95 -0.51
CA ASN A 43 -23.47 2.72 -1.30
C ASN A 43 -22.40 3.69 -0.83
N TYR A 44 -21.22 3.17 -0.50
CA TYR A 44 -20.10 3.95 0.03
C TYR A 44 -18.82 3.68 -0.77
N GLU A 45 -18.04 4.72 -0.99
CA GLU A 45 -16.67 4.60 -1.49
C GLU A 45 -15.68 4.59 -0.34
N ILE A 46 -15.12 3.41 -0.05
CA ILE A 46 -14.11 3.26 0.99
C ILE A 46 -12.74 3.44 0.37
N THR A 47 -12.00 4.44 0.84
CA THR A 47 -10.62 4.69 0.42
C THR A 47 -9.64 4.41 1.55
N VAL A 48 -8.64 3.59 1.26
CA VAL A 48 -7.49 3.36 2.15
C VAL A 48 -6.29 4.08 1.55
N ARG A 49 -5.72 5.04 2.27
CA ARG A 49 -4.56 5.84 1.84
C ARG A 49 -3.40 5.64 2.81
N SER A 50 -2.18 5.48 2.29
CA SER A 50 -1.00 5.44 3.15
C SER A 50 -0.73 6.82 3.76
N ALA A 51 -0.35 6.87 5.05
CA ALA A 51 0.03 8.13 5.67
C ALA A 51 1.42 8.63 5.26
N TYR A 52 2.31 7.72 4.82
CA TYR A 52 3.70 8.05 4.47
C TYR A 52 3.97 8.08 2.96
N LYS A 53 3.18 7.35 2.18
CA LYS A 53 3.34 7.25 0.73
C LYS A 53 2.14 7.89 0.05
N PHE A 54 2.37 8.55 -1.09
CA PHE A 54 1.30 9.09 -1.95
C PHE A 54 0.58 7.97 -2.73
N ILE A 55 0.10 6.96 -2.00
CA ILE A 55 -0.58 5.78 -2.54
C ILE A 55 -1.88 5.55 -1.80
N GLU A 56 -2.90 5.16 -2.55
CA GLU A 56 -4.24 4.87 -2.07
C GLU A 56 -4.92 3.84 -2.97
N SER A 57 -6.02 3.29 -2.48
CA SER A 57 -7.00 2.56 -3.28
C SER A 57 -8.40 2.82 -2.76
N THR A 58 -9.35 2.82 -3.67
CA THR A 58 -10.77 2.99 -3.39
C THR A 58 -11.54 1.75 -3.83
N VAL A 59 -12.57 1.37 -3.05
CA VAL A 59 -13.52 0.31 -3.39
C VAL A 59 -14.93 0.77 -3.07
N ALA A 60 -15.86 0.55 -3.99
CA ALA A 60 -17.28 0.77 -3.75
C ALA A 60 -17.86 -0.43 -3.01
N VAL A 61 -18.56 -0.18 -1.89
CA VAL A 61 -19.22 -1.19 -1.08
C VAL A 61 -20.67 -0.80 -0.88
N ARG A 62 -21.57 -1.71 -1.23
CA ARG A 62 -22.99 -1.63 -0.91
C ARG A 62 -23.22 -2.26 0.45
N ILE A 63 -23.83 -1.54 1.39
CA ILE A 63 -24.18 -2.02 2.72
C ILE A 63 -25.71 -2.16 2.79
N GLY A 64 -26.21 -3.38 3.04
CA GLY A 64 -27.63 -3.64 3.28
C GLY A 64 -28.04 -3.39 4.75
N ASP A 65 -29.34 -3.41 5.01
CA ASP A 65 -29.84 -3.36 6.39
C ASP A 65 -29.42 -4.61 7.17
N GLU A 66 -28.91 -4.41 8.38
CA GLU A 66 -28.43 -5.46 9.30
C GLU A 66 -27.28 -6.35 8.79
N GLU A 67 -26.66 -6.02 7.65
CA GLU A 67 -25.51 -6.75 7.14
C GLU A 67 -24.20 -6.33 7.83
N SER A 68 -23.33 -7.30 8.09
CA SER A 68 -21.94 -7.04 8.45
C SER A 68 -21.05 -7.32 7.24
N LYS A 69 -20.22 -6.35 6.84
CA LYS A 69 -19.27 -6.51 5.72
C LYS A 69 -17.84 -6.32 6.18
N LYS A 70 -16.94 -7.15 5.69
CA LYS A 70 -15.51 -7.01 5.95
C LYS A 70 -14.78 -6.61 4.68
N VAL A 71 -14.07 -5.49 4.75
CA VAL A 71 -13.16 -5.04 3.69
C VAL A 71 -11.74 -5.31 4.14
N VAL A 72 -11.02 -6.02 3.30
CA VAL A 72 -9.66 -6.46 3.57
C VAL A 72 -8.72 -5.84 2.56
N PHE A 73 -7.65 -5.19 3.02
CA PHE A 73 -6.66 -4.57 2.14
C PHE A 73 -5.32 -5.32 2.18
N SER A 74 -4.61 -5.33 1.05
CA SER A 74 -3.26 -5.91 0.93
C SER A 74 -2.39 -5.14 -0.06
N ASP A 75 -1.07 -5.21 0.13
CA ASP A 75 -0.10 -4.58 -0.77
C ASP A 75 0.06 -5.42 -2.05
N ARG A 76 -0.18 -4.81 -3.22
CA ARG A 76 0.00 -5.43 -4.54
C ARG A 76 1.48 -5.54 -4.92
N GLU A 77 2.34 -4.70 -4.37
CA GLU A 77 3.70 -4.45 -4.87
C GLU A 77 4.82 -5.02 -4.01
N LYS A 78 4.53 -6.10 -3.26
CA LYS A 78 5.52 -6.75 -2.40
C LYS A 78 6.82 -7.10 -3.12
N PHE A 79 6.72 -7.64 -4.34
CA PHE A 79 7.89 -8.06 -5.11
C PHE A 79 8.77 -6.86 -5.50
N TRP A 80 8.16 -5.79 -6.03
CA TRP A 80 8.88 -4.58 -6.44
C TRP A 80 9.48 -3.82 -5.25
N ASN A 81 8.76 -3.76 -4.13
CA ASN A 81 9.29 -3.19 -2.90
C ASN A 81 10.47 -4.02 -2.35
N TRP A 82 10.41 -5.35 -2.46
CA TRP A 82 11.50 -6.21 -2.04
C TRP A 82 12.74 -6.04 -2.93
N LEU A 83 12.56 -5.99 -4.26
CA LEU A 83 13.63 -5.76 -5.21
C LEU A 83 14.29 -4.38 -5.00
N PHE A 84 13.49 -3.36 -4.72
CA PHE A 84 13.98 -2.03 -4.33
C PHE A 84 14.80 -2.05 -3.05
N ASN A 85 14.31 -2.72 -2.00
CA ASN A 85 15.07 -2.82 -0.76
C ASN A 85 16.40 -3.57 -0.97
N LEU A 86 16.40 -4.61 -1.81
CA LEU A 86 17.62 -5.33 -2.17
C LEU A 86 18.62 -4.40 -2.87
N ASP A 87 18.18 -3.64 -3.87
CA ASP A 87 19.04 -2.70 -4.59
C ASP A 87 19.59 -1.61 -3.65
N LEU A 88 18.77 -1.09 -2.74
CA LEU A 88 19.19 -0.10 -1.75
C LEU A 88 20.26 -0.65 -0.79
N VAL A 89 20.15 -1.93 -0.39
CA VAL A 89 21.19 -2.60 0.41
C VAL A 89 22.47 -2.80 -0.40
N LEU A 90 22.37 -3.24 -1.66
CA LEU A 90 23.54 -3.38 -2.54
C LEU A 90 24.24 -2.04 -2.76
N TRP A 91 23.47 -0.98 -2.93
CA TRP A 91 23.97 0.39 -3.06
C TRP A 91 24.72 0.83 -1.80
N LEU A 92 24.17 0.52 -0.62
CA LEU A 92 24.82 0.79 0.66
C LEU A 92 26.12 -0.01 0.84
N ILE A 93 26.13 -1.31 0.48
CA ILE A 93 27.32 -2.17 0.55
C ILE A 93 28.42 -1.64 -0.37
N LYS A 94 28.06 -1.21 -1.58
CA LYS A 94 28.99 -0.60 -2.54
C LYS A 94 29.66 0.66 -1.97
N ARG A 95 29.06 1.35 -0.99
CA ARG A 95 29.71 2.48 -0.31
C ARG A 95 30.96 2.09 0.47
N PHE A 96 31.04 0.84 0.90
CA PHE A 96 32.15 0.30 1.70
C PHE A 96 33.09 -0.61 0.90
N ILE A 97 32.68 -1.04 -0.30
CA ILE A 97 33.45 -1.97 -1.13
C ILE A 97 33.66 -1.38 -2.52
N THR A 98 34.92 -1.29 -2.96
CA THR A 98 35.27 -0.84 -4.30
C THR A 98 35.01 -1.96 -5.30
N ILE A 99 33.94 -1.83 -6.10
CA ILE A 99 33.66 -2.78 -7.19
C ILE A 99 34.52 -2.38 -8.39
N PRO A 100 35.39 -3.27 -8.90
CA PRO A 100 36.27 -2.96 -10.03
C PRO A 100 35.46 -2.71 -11.32
N ALA A 101 36.07 -1.94 -12.23
CA ALA A 101 35.53 -1.77 -13.59
C ALA A 101 35.59 -3.11 -14.37
N PRO A 102 34.63 -3.40 -15.26
CA PRO A 102 33.49 -2.57 -15.65
C PRO A 102 32.23 -2.75 -14.77
N TRP A 103 32.25 -3.72 -13.86
CA TRP A 103 31.09 -4.15 -13.08
C TRP A 103 30.47 -3.03 -12.23
N GLY A 104 31.31 -2.14 -11.69
CA GLY A 104 30.86 -0.98 -10.92
C GLY A 104 29.96 -0.02 -11.72
N GLY A 105 30.27 0.19 -13.01
CA GLY A 105 29.51 1.05 -13.90
C GLY A 105 28.23 0.38 -14.42
N ILE A 106 28.31 -0.92 -14.74
CA ILE A 106 27.12 -1.71 -15.12
C ILE A 106 26.09 -1.67 -13.98
N TYR A 107 26.53 -1.85 -12.74
CA TYR A 107 25.65 -1.77 -11.58
C TYR A 107 24.96 -0.40 -11.44
N GLU A 108 25.68 0.71 -11.63
CA GLU A 108 25.08 2.06 -11.53
C GLU A 108 24.01 2.30 -12.58
N ILE A 109 24.27 1.90 -13.82
CA ILE A 109 23.30 2.06 -14.91
C ILE A 109 22.04 1.25 -14.61
N VAL A 110 22.19 -0.01 -14.18
CA VAL A 110 21.07 -0.89 -13.84
C VAL A 110 20.30 -0.38 -12.62
N SER A 111 20.98 -0.02 -11.54
CA SER A 111 20.35 0.46 -10.30
C SER A 111 19.61 1.80 -10.52
N ASN A 112 20.22 2.77 -11.20
CA ASN A 112 19.57 4.04 -11.51
C ASN A 112 18.39 3.86 -12.47
N GLY A 113 18.54 3.03 -13.50
CA GLY A 113 17.44 2.70 -14.42
C GLY A 113 16.28 2.00 -13.71
N PHE A 114 16.60 1.03 -12.85
CA PHE A 114 15.62 0.35 -12.02
C PHE A 114 14.89 1.32 -11.08
N PHE A 115 15.62 2.24 -10.43
CA PHE A 115 15.04 3.28 -9.58
C PHE A 115 14.03 4.16 -10.33
N ALA A 116 14.39 4.61 -11.54
CA ALA A 116 13.52 5.41 -12.38
C ALA A 116 12.24 4.64 -12.78
N ILE A 117 12.39 3.38 -13.20
CA ILE A 117 11.26 2.50 -13.55
C ILE A 117 10.35 2.28 -12.34
N TRP A 118 10.93 2.05 -11.15
CA TRP A 118 10.19 1.86 -9.92
C TRP A 118 9.38 3.10 -9.53
N LEU A 119 9.97 4.29 -9.60
CA LEU A 119 9.27 5.56 -9.36
C LEU A 119 8.11 5.77 -10.32
N LEU A 120 8.35 5.58 -11.62
CA LEU A 120 7.32 5.71 -12.65
C LEU A 120 6.18 4.73 -12.38
N ARG A 121 6.50 3.49 -12.02
CA ARG A 121 5.51 2.45 -11.75
C ARG A 121 4.66 2.79 -10.52
N ILE A 122 5.28 3.23 -9.42
CA ILE A 122 4.55 3.71 -8.24
C ILE A 122 3.64 4.88 -8.60
N TRP A 123 4.11 5.81 -9.44
CA TRP A 123 3.31 6.93 -9.89
C TRP A 123 2.05 6.48 -10.65
N ILE A 124 2.20 5.52 -11.56
CA ILE A 124 1.09 4.97 -12.38
C ILE A 124 0.07 4.26 -11.48
N ILE A 125 0.53 3.40 -10.57
CA ILE A 125 -0.36 2.57 -9.76
C ILE A 125 -0.85 3.26 -8.48
N ARG A 126 -0.45 4.51 -8.24
CA ARG A 126 -0.64 5.19 -6.95
C ARG A 126 -2.08 5.20 -6.44
N LYS A 127 -3.08 5.26 -7.34
CA LYS A 127 -4.51 5.29 -7.00
C LYS A 127 -5.16 3.90 -6.93
N ARG A 128 -4.41 2.84 -7.23
CA ARG A 128 -4.85 1.43 -7.26
C ARG A 128 -3.81 0.52 -6.62
N TYR A 129 -3.08 1.04 -5.63
CA TYR A 129 -1.91 0.39 -5.07
C TYR A 129 -2.28 -0.79 -4.17
N PHE A 130 -3.25 -0.59 -3.28
CA PHE A 130 -3.77 -1.64 -2.42
C PHE A 130 -4.80 -2.50 -3.17
N LYS A 131 -4.74 -3.80 -2.98
CA LYS A 131 -5.81 -4.71 -3.38
C LYS A 131 -6.83 -4.76 -2.24
N LEU A 132 -8.01 -4.24 -2.52
CA LEU A 132 -9.17 -4.27 -1.62
C LEU A 132 -10.08 -5.43 -2.02
N GLU A 133 -10.44 -6.28 -1.06
CA GLU A 133 -11.30 -7.44 -1.25
C GLU A 133 -12.42 -7.43 -0.20
N MET A 134 -13.65 -7.75 -0.61
CA MET A 134 -14.76 -7.97 0.31
C MET A 134 -14.74 -9.44 0.76
N VAL A 135 -14.90 -9.66 2.07
CA VAL A 135 -14.94 -10.98 2.73
C VAL A 135 -16.18 -11.07 3.60
#